data_AF-A0A7N2MZJ8-F1
#
_entry.id   AF-A0A7N2MZJ8-F1
#
_cell.length_a   1.000
_cell.length_b   1.000
_cell.length_c   1.000
_cell.angle_alpha   90.00
_cell.angle_beta   90.00
_cell.angle_gamma   90.00
#
_symmetry.space_group_name_H-M   'P 1'
#
loop_
_entity.id
_entity.type
_entity.pdbx_description
1 polymer ?
#
loop_
_entity_poly.entity_id
_entity_poly.type
_entity_poly.pdbx_seq_one_letter_code
_entity_poly.pdbx_strand_id
1 'polypeptide(L)'
;MKNGSVRGLSVVAFELEVVGYTIALAYCLHQGLPFSAFGELAFLLVQAHRLDPAELMTLAQMTLLPPARMVGGYCAVARTILAGQIDPILFEALYVTELSPEEAESVTGGYGKSISHVIIGLKTVKGTKQLKLDPTIYDALIKEKVAVGDVIYIEANSGAVKRVGRSDAFATEFDLEADEYVPLPKGEVHKKKEIVQDVTLHDLDAANARPQGGQDILSLMGQMMKPRKTEITDKLRQEINKVVNRYIDEGVAELVPGVLFIDEVHMLDMECFSYLNRALESSLSSIVIFATNRGFCNVRGTDMNRPHGIPVDLLDRLVIIRTQTYDVADMIKILALRANVEDLVIDDESLAYLGDIGLQASLRHAVQLLSPSSIMAKMNGRDNIYKADIEEVKALYMDAKSSARLLQAQQEKYIS
;
A
#
# COMPACT_ATOMS: atom_id res chain seq x y z
N MET A 1 -25.59 -11.74 2.36
CA MET A 1 -24.44 -12.45 2.95
C MET A 1 -23.19 -11.63 2.72
N LYS A 2 -22.48 -11.27 3.79
CA LYS A 2 -21.25 -10.46 3.76
C LYS A 2 -20.08 -11.43 3.52
N ASN A 3 -19.47 -11.43 2.34
CA ASN A 3 -18.24 -12.19 2.09
C ASN A 3 -17.04 -11.39 2.64
N GLY A 4 -16.39 -11.95 3.66
CA GLY A 4 -15.20 -11.42 4.32
C GLY A 4 -13.93 -12.15 3.89
N SER A 5 -13.71 -12.36 2.59
CA SER A 5 -12.60 -13.19 2.09
C SER A 5 -11.29 -12.45 1.80
N VAL A 6 -11.22 -11.13 2.00
CA VAL A 6 -10.00 -10.33 1.69
C VAL A 6 -9.64 -9.36 2.83
N ARG A 7 -9.65 -9.85 4.07
CA ARG A 7 -9.02 -9.15 5.20
C ARG A 7 -7.89 -10.03 5.71
N GLY A 8 -6.67 -9.82 5.20
CA GLY A 8 -5.51 -10.55 5.69
C GLY A 8 -4.18 -10.26 5.01
N LEU A 9 -4.16 -9.81 3.75
CA LEU A 9 -2.92 -9.42 3.07
C LEU A 9 -2.77 -7.90 3.14
N SER A 10 -1.65 -7.42 3.68
CA SER A 10 -1.29 -6.01 3.58
C SER A 10 -1.08 -5.68 2.11
N VAL A 11 -1.54 -4.52 1.66
CA VAL A 11 -1.36 -4.03 0.28
C VAL A 11 0.13 -4.09 -0.13
N VAL A 12 1.02 -3.89 0.84
CA VAL A 12 2.48 -4.00 0.68
C VAL A 12 2.95 -5.42 0.32
N ALA A 13 2.35 -6.46 0.90
CA ALA A 13 2.69 -7.85 0.56
C ALA A 13 2.25 -8.20 -0.87
N PHE A 14 1.07 -7.71 -1.28
CA PHE A 14 0.55 -7.90 -2.63
C PHE A 14 1.38 -7.14 -3.68
N GLU A 15 1.77 -5.89 -3.40
CA GLU A 15 2.62 -5.10 -4.30
C GLU A 15 4.03 -5.70 -4.44
N LEU A 16 4.61 -6.22 -3.35
CA LEU A 16 5.91 -6.91 -3.39
C LEU A 16 5.85 -8.22 -4.19
N GLU A 17 4.77 -8.99 -4.09
CA GLU A 17 4.57 -10.19 -4.90
C GLU A 17 4.44 -9.84 -6.38
N VAL A 18 3.62 -8.85 -6.75
CA VAL A 18 3.41 -8.43 -8.15
C VAL A 18 4.71 -7.89 -8.76
N VAL A 19 5.46 -7.06 -8.05
CA VAL A 19 6.76 -6.54 -8.52
C VAL A 19 7.78 -7.66 -8.66
N GLY A 20 7.84 -8.58 -7.68
CA GLY A 20 8.73 -9.74 -7.71
C GLY A 20 8.49 -10.66 -8.91
N TYR A 21 7.22 -11.00 -9.20
CA TYR A 21 6.86 -11.81 -10.35
C TYR A 21 7.16 -11.12 -11.69
N THR A 22 7.00 -9.79 -11.76
CA THR A 22 7.24 -9.02 -12.99
C THR A 22 8.74 -8.96 -13.33
N ILE A 23 9.60 -8.75 -12.34
CA ILE A 23 11.07 -8.75 -12.51
C ILE A 23 11.58 -10.16 -12.87
N ALA A 24 11.06 -11.19 -12.20
CA ALA A 24 11.37 -12.57 -12.50
C ALA A 24 11.02 -12.96 -13.94
N LEU A 25 9.85 -12.49 -14.42
CA LEU A 25 9.36 -12.77 -15.77
C LEU A 25 10.26 -12.10 -16.82
N ALA A 26 10.62 -10.83 -16.60
CA ALA A 26 11.52 -10.09 -17.50
C ALA A 26 12.91 -10.75 -17.59
N TYR A 27 13.45 -11.23 -16.47
CA TYR A 27 14.75 -11.92 -16.43
C TYR A 27 14.69 -13.30 -17.13
N CYS A 28 13.64 -14.09 -16.91
CA CYS A 28 13.48 -15.39 -17.56
C CYS A 28 13.31 -15.26 -19.08
N LEU A 29 12.58 -14.24 -19.55
CA LEU A 29 12.41 -13.93 -20.96
C LEU A 29 13.71 -13.48 -21.64
N HIS A 30 14.54 -12.69 -20.95
CA HIS A 30 15.82 -12.22 -21.49
C HIS A 30 16.87 -13.34 -21.61
N GLN A 31 16.85 -14.33 -20.71
CA GLN A 31 17.83 -15.42 -20.66
C GLN A 31 17.33 -16.75 -21.24
N GLY A 32 16.07 -16.82 -21.70
CA GLY A 32 15.48 -18.04 -22.26
C GLY A 32 15.31 -19.17 -21.25
N LEU A 33 15.11 -18.84 -19.96
CA LEU A 33 15.03 -19.82 -18.86
C LEU A 33 13.56 -20.17 -18.52
N PRO A 34 13.25 -21.42 -18.11
CA PRO A 34 11.93 -21.80 -17.66
C PRO A 34 11.59 -21.16 -16.29
N PHE A 35 10.39 -20.58 -16.19
CA PHE A 35 9.95 -19.68 -15.12
C PHE A 35 9.76 -20.33 -13.73
N SER A 36 10.02 -21.62 -13.54
CA SER A 36 9.61 -22.35 -12.33
C SER A 36 10.55 -22.25 -11.12
N ALA A 37 11.81 -21.85 -11.28
CA ALA A 37 12.81 -21.96 -10.18
C ALA A 37 13.55 -20.66 -9.82
N PHE A 38 13.66 -19.70 -10.75
CA PHE A 38 14.47 -18.50 -10.52
C PHE A 38 13.67 -17.29 -10.01
N GLY A 39 12.35 -17.27 -10.23
CA GLY A 39 11.51 -16.17 -9.76
C GLY A 39 11.41 -16.08 -8.25
N GLU A 40 11.28 -17.23 -7.57
CA GLU A 40 11.32 -17.31 -6.11
C GLU A 40 12.73 -17.04 -5.54
N LEU A 41 13.79 -17.43 -6.25
CA LEU A 41 15.18 -17.21 -5.80
C LEU A 41 15.58 -15.72 -5.86
N ALA A 42 15.14 -15.00 -6.90
CA ALA A 42 15.29 -13.56 -7.02
C ALA A 42 14.43 -12.81 -5.97
N PHE A 43 13.23 -13.30 -5.70
CA PHE A 43 12.34 -12.80 -4.64
C PHE A 43 12.97 -12.94 -3.24
N LEU A 44 13.60 -14.09 -2.95
CA LEU A 44 14.32 -14.35 -1.69
C LEU A 44 15.59 -13.52 -1.55
N LEU A 45 16.34 -13.29 -2.63
CA LEU A 45 17.52 -12.41 -2.62
C LEU A 45 17.17 -10.94 -2.38
N VAL A 46 16.05 -10.47 -2.93
CA VAL A 46 15.55 -9.10 -2.73
C VAL A 46 14.94 -8.92 -1.33
N GLN A 47 14.33 -9.96 -0.75
CA GLN A 47 13.91 -9.96 0.65
C GLN A 47 15.10 -10.06 1.62
N ALA A 48 16.11 -10.87 1.32
CA ALA A 48 17.30 -11.05 2.17
C ALA A 48 18.18 -9.80 2.28
N HIS A 49 18.10 -8.86 1.32
CA HIS A 49 18.87 -7.62 1.37
C HIS A 49 18.17 -6.42 2.01
N ARG A 50 16.99 -6.60 2.64
CA ARG A 50 16.39 -5.56 3.50
C ARG A 50 16.50 -5.92 4.97
N LEU A 51 17.53 -5.33 5.57
CA LEU A 51 17.64 -4.90 6.97
C LEU A 51 17.60 -6.02 8.01
N ASP A 52 18.78 -6.59 8.26
CA ASP A 52 19.07 -7.28 9.50
C ASP A 52 19.38 -6.24 10.61
N PRO A 53 18.54 -6.08 11.65
CA PRO A 53 18.79 -5.15 12.75
C PRO A 53 20.02 -5.53 13.59
N ALA A 54 20.47 -6.79 13.45
CA ALA A 54 21.66 -7.31 14.13
C ALA A 54 22.96 -6.70 13.59
N GLU A 55 23.10 -6.47 12.28
CA GLU A 55 24.30 -5.84 11.70
C GLU A 55 24.42 -4.34 12.04
N LEU A 56 23.28 -3.66 12.21
CA LEU A 56 23.23 -2.24 12.59
C LEU A 56 23.56 -2.03 14.06
N MET A 57 23.26 -3.00 14.92
CA MET A 57 23.70 -3.05 16.33
C MET A 57 25.21 -3.25 16.47
N THR A 58 25.83 -4.04 15.60
CA THR A 58 27.29 -4.25 15.57
C THR A 58 28.03 -3.00 15.08
N LEU A 59 27.42 -2.21 14.20
CA LEU A 59 27.94 -0.90 13.77
C LEU A 59 27.71 0.23 14.80
N ALA A 60 26.66 0.13 15.61
CA ALA A 60 26.35 1.09 16.68
C ALA A 60 27.26 0.97 17.92
N GLN A 61 28.08 -0.09 18.02
CA GLN A 61 29.08 -0.23 19.09
C GLN A 61 30.26 0.76 18.97
N MET A 62 30.31 1.58 17.93
CA MET A 62 31.30 2.65 17.78
C MET A 62 30.73 4.06 17.97
N THR A 63 29.89 4.32 18.97
CA THR A 63 29.68 5.71 19.45
C THR A 63 29.15 5.77 20.88
N LEU A 64 29.69 6.71 21.66
CA LEU A 64 29.34 7.00 23.05
C LEU A 64 27.98 7.72 23.13
N LEU A 65 26.88 7.06 23.52
CA LEU A 65 25.69 7.58 24.24
C LEU A 65 24.63 6.46 24.48
N PRO A 66 23.76 6.53 25.52
CA PRO A 66 23.03 5.36 26.02
C PRO A 66 21.71 5.02 25.28
N PRO A 67 21.30 3.72 25.24
CA PRO A 67 20.32 3.17 24.28
C PRO A 67 18.84 3.39 24.65
N ALA A 68 18.52 3.71 25.91
CA ALA A 68 17.14 3.67 26.41
C ALA A 68 16.25 4.85 25.94
N ARG A 69 16.85 5.98 25.49
CA ARG A 69 16.10 7.16 25.02
C ARG A 69 15.77 7.15 23.52
N MET A 70 16.51 6.41 22.70
CA MET A 70 16.22 6.31 21.26
C MET A 70 15.05 5.36 20.98
N VAL A 71 14.97 4.22 21.68
CA VAL A 71 13.96 3.18 21.40
C VAL A 71 12.54 3.66 21.71
N GLY A 72 12.35 4.45 22.78
CA GLY A 72 11.04 5.01 23.13
C GLY A 72 10.51 6.03 22.11
N GLY A 73 11.39 6.83 21.49
CA GLY A 73 11.01 7.80 20.46
C GLY A 73 10.60 7.13 19.15
N TYR A 74 11.34 6.09 18.72
CA TYR A 74 11.04 5.37 17.48
C TYR A 74 9.72 4.57 17.57
N CYS A 75 9.39 3.98 18.73
CA CYS A 75 8.12 3.26 18.91
C CYS A 75 6.89 4.19 18.96
N ALA A 76 7.04 5.43 19.43
CA ALA A 76 5.96 6.41 19.43
C ALA A 76 5.66 6.93 18.01
N VAL A 77 6.71 7.20 17.23
CA VAL A 77 6.62 7.69 15.83
C VAL A 77 6.13 6.59 14.88
N ALA A 78 6.51 5.32 15.11
CA ALA A 78 6.06 4.20 14.29
C ALA A 78 4.54 3.94 14.40
N ARG A 79 3.92 4.21 15.55
CA ARG A 79 2.49 3.98 15.78
C ARG A 79 1.60 4.98 15.05
N THR A 80 2.06 6.23 14.90
CA THR A 80 1.37 7.29 14.16
C THR A 80 1.51 7.14 12.65
N ILE A 81 2.66 6.65 12.17
CA ILE A 81 2.89 6.38 10.74
C ILE A 81 2.11 5.15 10.26
N LEU A 82 2.04 4.08 11.06
CA LEU A 82 1.29 2.86 10.72
C LEU A 82 -0.24 3.01 10.83
N ALA A 83 -0.74 4.06 11.47
CA ALA A 83 -2.16 4.39 11.52
C ALA A 83 -2.68 5.14 10.28
N GLY A 84 -1.82 5.40 9.29
CA GLY A 84 -2.21 5.94 7.98
C GLY A 84 -2.76 7.36 8.00
N GLN A 85 -2.39 8.18 9.00
CA GLN A 85 -2.85 9.57 9.08
C GLN A 85 -1.82 10.62 8.63
N ILE A 86 -0.59 10.27 8.22
CA ILE A 86 0.37 11.26 7.70
C ILE A 86 1.26 10.66 6.61
N ASP A 87 1.22 11.23 5.40
CA ASP A 87 2.17 10.97 4.31
C ASP A 87 3.58 11.49 4.66
N PRO A 88 4.63 10.65 4.66
CA PRO A 88 5.95 11.04 5.16
C PRO A 88 6.87 11.71 4.11
N ILE A 89 6.34 12.33 3.05
CA ILE A 89 7.16 12.96 1.98
C ILE A 89 7.11 14.49 1.95
N LEU A 90 6.25 15.14 2.74
CA LEU A 90 6.24 16.60 2.81
C LEU A 90 6.85 17.09 4.13
N PHE A 91 6.85 18.41 4.34
CA PHE A 91 7.13 19.08 5.62
C PHE A 91 8.57 19.56 5.79
N GLU A 92 8.79 20.78 5.32
CA GLU A 92 9.77 21.70 5.90
C GLU A 92 9.00 22.90 6.45
N ALA A 93 9.00 23.00 7.77
CA ALA A 93 8.26 24.02 8.50
C ALA A 93 9.14 25.27 8.67
N LEU A 94 8.58 26.42 9.04
CA LEU A 94 9.25 27.72 9.16
C LEU A 94 8.81 28.38 10.48
N TYR A 95 9.75 28.80 11.32
CA TYR A 95 9.43 29.40 12.62
C TYR A 95 9.05 30.87 12.46
N VAL A 96 7.96 31.33 13.06
CA VAL A 96 7.56 32.75 13.03
C VAL A 96 8.30 33.54 14.11
N THR A 97 9.22 34.41 13.71
CA THR A 97 9.90 35.38 14.59
C THR A 97 9.11 36.66 14.78
N GLU A 98 8.41 37.12 13.75
CA GLU A 98 7.70 38.40 13.74
C GLU A 98 6.43 38.28 12.88
N LEU A 99 5.32 38.85 13.35
CA LEU A 99 4.06 38.95 12.62
C LEU A 99 3.51 40.37 12.84
N SER A 100 3.61 41.23 11.82
CA SER A 100 3.08 42.60 11.90
C SER A 100 2.31 42.94 10.61
N PRO A 101 0.99 43.18 10.69
CA PRO A 101 0.23 43.72 9.56
C PRO A 101 0.53 45.21 9.38
N GLU A 102 0.88 45.65 8.17
CA GLU A 102 0.97 47.08 7.83
C GLU A 102 -0.37 47.56 7.29
N GLU A 103 -1.07 48.34 8.12
CA GLU A 103 -2.35 48.97 7.80
C GLU A 103 -2.14 50.20 6.91
N ALA A 104 -2.90 50.30 5.82
CA ALA A 104 -2.99 51.52 5.01
C ALA A 104 -4.41 52.08 5.07
N GLU A 105 -4.55 53.41 5.05
CA GLU A 105 -5.86 54.07 4.95
C GLU A 105 -6.50 53.76 3.60
N SER A 106 -7.78 53.38 3.62
CA SER A 106 -8.54 53.03 2.42
C SER A 106 -8.79 54.28 1.56
N VAL A 107 -8.50 54.20 0.26
CA VAL A 107 -8.75 55.29 -0.71
C VAL A 107 -10.25 55.44 -1.02
N THR A 108 -11.07 54.47 -0.61
CA THR A 108 -12.52 54.43 -0.78
C THR A 108 -13.19 54.72 0.56
N GLY A 109 -13.59 55.98 0.76
CA GLY A 109 -14.07 56.56 2.02
C GLY A 109 -15.17 55.78 2.75
N GLY A 110 -14.75 54.84 3.60
CA GLY A 110 -15.59 54.11 4.55
C GLY A 110 -14.71 53.55 5.66
N TYR A 111 -15.18 53.69 6.90
CA TYR A 111 -14.48 53.26 8.12
C TYR A 111 -14.12 51.78 8.07
N GLY A 112 -12.87 51.48 7.69
CA GLY A 112 -12.31 50.14 7.67
C GLY A 112 -10.83 50.23 7.36
N LYS A 113 -10.00 49.83 8.32
CA LYS A 113 -8.55 49.69 8.13
C LYS A 113 -8.31 48.58 7.09
N SER A 114 -7.73 48.92 5.95
CA SER A 114 -7.35 47.94 4.93
C SER A 114 -5.91 47.51 5.13
N ILE A 115 -5.67 46.21 5.22
CA ILE A 115 -4.30 45.67 5.34
C ILE A 115 -3.67 45.69 3.95
N SER A 116 -2.53 46.36 3.83
CA SER A 116 -1.83 46.53 2.55
C SER A 116 -0.86 45.37 2.27
N HIS A 117 -0.17 44.89 3.30
CA HIS A 117 0.71 43.72 3.26
C HIS A 117 1.02 43.24 4.68
N VAL A 118 1.41 41.97 4.82
CA VAL A 118 1.84 41.39 6.09
C VAL A 118 3.33 41.17 6.06
N ILE A 119 4.04 41.64 7.09
CA ILE A 119 5.46 41.34 7.27
C ILE A 119 5.57 40.16 8.23
N ILE A 120 6.20 39.08 7.75
CA ILE A 120 6.47 37.89 8.55
C ILE A 120 7.97 37.66 8.61
N GLY A 121 8.53 37.68 9.81
CA GLY A 121 9.88 37.20 10.07
C GLY A 121 9.84 35.68 10.24
N LEU A 122 10.65 34.95 9.48
CA LEU A 122 10.79 33.51 9.58
C LEU A 122 12.21 33.10 9.96
N LYS A 123 12.35 32.11 10.84
CA LYS A 123 13.64 31.56 11.29
C LYS A 123 13.72 30.06 11.05
N THR A 124 14.94 29.62 10.81
CA THR A 124 15.35 28.22 10.77
C THR A 124 16.68 28.10 11.51
N VAL A 125 17.19 26.89 11.71
CA VAL A 125 18.52 26.68 12.30
C VAL A 125 19.63 27.31 11.44
N LYS A 126 19.43 27.40 10.12
CA LYS A 126 20.42 27.93 9.17
C LYS A 126 20.36 29.45 8.99
N GLY A 127 19.19 30.08 9.18
CA GLY A 127 19.08 31.53 8.99
C GLY A 127 17.70 32.10 9.26
N THR A 128 17.64 33.44 9.29
CA THR A 128 16.44 34.25 9.49
C THR A 128 16.15 35.07 8.23
N LYS A 129 14.89 35.18 7.83
CA LYS A 129 14.47 35.98 6.67
C LYS A 129 13.13 36.64 6.95
N GLN A 130 13.02 37.93 6.66
CA GLN A 130 11.74 38.64 6.67
C GLN A 130 11.12 38.57 5.26
N LEU A 131 9.83 38.24 5.20
CA LEU A 131 9.05 38.14 3.98
C LEU A 131 7.89 39.13 4.05
N LYS A 132 7.64 39.82 2.93
CA LYS A 132 6.42 40.60 2.71
C LYS A 132 5.42 39.73 1.96
N LEU A 133 4.27 39.49 2.57
CA LEU A 133 3.22 38.62 2.08
C LEU A 133 1.96 39.43 1.74
N ASP A 134 1.17 38.88 0.82
CA ASP A 134 -0.09 39.45 0.37
C ASP A 134 -1.14 39.46 1.51
N PRO A 135 -2.04 40.46 1.56
CA PRO A 135 -3.12 40.52 2.55
C PRO A 135 -3.98 39.26 2.64
N THR A 136 -4.15 38.50 1.56
CA THR A 136 -4.93 37.23 1.57
C THR A 136 -4.34 36.17 2.51
N ILE A 137 -3.03 36.19 2.72
CA ILE A 137 -2.34 35.25 3.63
C ILE A 137 -2.63 35.62 5.09
N TYR A 138 -2.95 36.89 5.38
CA TYR A 138 -3.33 37.33 6.72
C TYR A 138 -4.57 36.60 7.25
N ASP A 139 -5.59 36.46 6.40
CA ASP A 139 -6.83 35.78 6.76
C ASP A 139 -6.60 34.29 7.04
N ALA A 140 -5.70 33.66 6.28
CA ALA A 140 -5.29 32.27 6.50
C ALA A 140 -4.54 32.10 7.84
N LEU A 141 -3.67 33.05 8.19
CA LEU A 141 -2.94 33.04 9.47
C LEU A 141 -3.87 33.20 10.68
N ILE A 142 -4.88 34.07 10.56
CA ILE A 142 -5.92 34.23 11.60
C ILE A 142 -6.74 32.95 11.74
N LYS A 143 -7.13 32.34 10.62
CA LYS A 143 -7.93 31.11 10.61
C LYS A 143 -7.19 29.95 11.30
N GLU A 144 -5.90 29.82 11.05
CA GLU A 144 -5.02 28.82 11.65
C GLU A 144 -4.51 29.21 13.06
N LYS A 145 -4.89 30.40 13.56
CA LYS A 145 -4.50 30.95 14.87
C LYS A 145 -2.99 30.94 15.10
N VAL A 146 -2.23 31.35 14.09
CA VAL A 146 -0.77 31.37 14.15
C VAL A 146 -0.29 32.47 15.10
N ALA A 147 0.56 32.10 16.05
CA ALA A 147 1.21 32.99 17.00
C ALA A 147 2.73 33.05 16.79
N VAL A 148 3.37 34.06 17.38
CA VAL A 148 4.83 34.17 17.40
C VAL A 148 5.41 32.98 18.18
N GLY A 149 6.38 32.29 17.59
CA GLY A 149 6.97 31.06 18.15
C GLY A 149 6.37 29.76 17.63
N ASP A 150 5.32 29.82 16.80
CA ASP A 150 4.81 28.66 16.08
C ASP A 150 5.69 28.33 14.87
N VAL A 151 5.68 27.04 14.52
CA VAL A 151 6.28 26.52 13.31
C VAL A 151 5.17 26.32 12.28
N ILE A 152 5.26 27.04 11.16
CA ILE A 152 4.22 27.10 10.12
C ILE A 152 4.77 26.71 8.76
N TYR A 153 3.91 26.24 7.87
CA TYR A 153 4.21 26.03 6.46
C TYR A 153 3.39 27.02 5.63
N ILE A 154 4.05 27.72 4.71
CA ILE A 154 3.42 28.64 3.76
C ILE A 154 3.77 28.15 2.36
N GLU A 155 2.76 27.77 1.59
CA GLU A 155 2.94 27.44 0.20
C GLU A 155 2.83 28.71 -0.66
N ALA A 156 3.92 29.07 -1.34
CA ALA A 156 4.00 30.31 -2.10
C ALA A 156 2.99 30.40 -3.27
N ASN A 157 2.61 29.25 -3.85
CA ASN A 157 1.73 29.21 -5.02
C ASN A 157 0.24 29.27 -4.66
N SER A 158 -0.17 28.62 -3.57
CA SER A 158 -1.57 28.53 -3.14
C SER A 158 -1.94 29.55 -2.07
N GLY A 159 -0.94 30.14 -1.39
CA GLY A 159 -1.15 30.98 -0.21
C GLY A 159 -1.69 30.20 1.00
N ALA A 160 -1.73 28.86 0.93
CA ALA A 160 -2.19 28.03 2.03
C ALA A 160 -1.18 28.04 3.17
N VAL A 161 -1.66 28.33 4.37
CA VAL A 161 -0.90 28.29 5.61
C VAL A 161 -1.37 27.10 6.43
N LYS A 162 -0.43 26.36 7.03
CA LYS A 162 -0.72 25.29 8.01
C LYS A 162 0.15 25.48 9.24
N ARG A 163 -0.45 25.46 10.43
CA ARG A 163 0.27 25.42 11.71
C ARG A 163 0.70 23.99 11.99
N VAL A 164 2.00 23.75 12.14
CA VAL A 164 2.58 22.42 12.40
C VAL A 164 2.65 22.15 13.91
N GLY A 165 2.98 23.16 14.69
CA GLY A 165 3.09 23.04 16.14
C GLY A 165 3.88 24.19 16.75
N ARG A 166 4.11 24.13 18.05
CA ARG A 166 4.83 25.17 18.79
C ARG A 166 6.32 24.83 18.88
N SER A 167 7.20 25.81 18.80
CA SER A 167 8.64 25.54 18.86
C SER A 167 9.10 25.06 20.23
N ASP A 168 9.97 24.05 20.26
CA ASP A 168 10.63 23.53 21.49
C ASP A 168 11.35 24.63 22.30
N ALA A 169 11.76 25.73 21.66
CA ALA A 169 12.41 26.85 22.34
C ALA A 169 11.49 27.59 23.33
N PHE A 170 10.16 27.41 23.21
CA PHE A 170 9.15 27.98 24.10
C PHE A 170 8.49 26.94 25.01
N ALA A 171 8.99 25.70 25.03
CA ALA A 171 8.54 24.69 25.98
C ALA A 171 9.02 25.06 27.40
N THR A 172 8.32 25.99 28.05
CA THR A 172 8.52 26.25 29.49
C THR A 172 7.85 25.15 30.30
N GLU A 173 8.50 24.69 31.38
CA GLU A 173 8.02 23.61 32.27
C GLU A 173 6.66 23.88 32.95
N PHE A 174 6.04 25.05 32.71
CA PHE A 174 4.80 25.50 33.35
C PHE A 174 3.62 25.69 32.38
N ASP A 175 3.77 25.34 31.10
CA ASP A 175 2.66 25.44 30.16
C ASP A 175 1.77 24.19 30.23
N LEU A 176 0.54 24.35 30.71
CA LEU A 176 -0.48 23.31 30.81
C LEU A 176 -1.22 23.09 29.48
N GLU A 177 -0.85 23.83 28.42
CA GLU A 177 -1.39 23.66 27.07
C GLU A 177 -0.80 22.40 26.40
N ALA A 178 -1.68 21.49 25.97
CA ALA A 178 -1.33 20.26 25.26
C ALA A 178 -1.03 20.52 23.77
N ASP A 179 -0.20 21.52 23.48
CA ASP A 179 0.25 21.81 22.13
C ASP A 179 1.37 20.83 21.72
N GLU A 180 1.37 20.42 20.45
CA GLU A 180 2.40 19.57 19.88
C GLU A 180 3.68 20.41 19.69
N TYR A 181 4.73 20.07 20.45
CA TYR A 181 6.02 20.74 20.39
C TYR A 181 6.88 20.14 19.28
N VAL A 182 7.39 21.01 18.41
CA VAL A 182 8.12 20.66 17.20
C VAL A 182 9.48 21.37 17.20
N PRO A 183 10.56 20.66 16.86
CA PRO A 183 11.89 21.26 16.82
C PRO A 183 12.03 22.27 15.68
N LEU A 184 12.99 23.19 15.85
CA LEU A 184 13.30 24.18 14.82
C LEU A 184 13.71 23.50 13.50
N PRO A 185 13.19 23.99 12.36
CA PRO A 185 13.51 23.42 11.06
C PRO A 185 14.99 23.60 10.70
N LYS A 186 15.64 22.52 10.23
CA LYS A 186 17.08 22.51 9.87
C LYS A 186 17.36 22.97 8.43
N GLY A 187 16.33 23.21 7.64
CA GLY A 187 16.40 23.64 6.23
C GLY A 187 16.65 25.14 6.06
N GLU A 188 16.66 25.60 4.81
CA GLU A 188 16.62 27.03 4.49
C GLU A 188 15.18 27.56 4.56
N VAL A 189 15.02 28.86 4.82
CA VAL A 189 13.69 29.49 4.94
C VAL A 189 12.90 29.48 3.62
N HIS A 190 13.59 29.52 2.49
CA HIS A 190 12.95 29.50 1.16
C HIS A 190 13.58 28.38 0.34
N LYS A 191 12.79 27.35 0.03
CA LYS A 191 13.24 26.20 -0.74
C LYS A 191 12.28 25.94 -1.90
N LYS A 192 12.85 25.74 -3.09
CA LYS A 192 12.11 25.20 -4.24
C LYS A 192 12.23 23.68 -4.19
N LYS A 193 11.10 22.99 -4.01
CA LYS A 193 11.03 21.53 -4.06
C LYS A 193 10.25 21.12 -5.30
N GLU A 194 10.84 20.25 -6.11
CA GLU A 194 10.12 19.57 -7.18
C GLU A 194 9.35 18.39 -6.55
N ILE A 195 8.04 18.36 -6.78
CA ILE A 195 7.15 17.33 -6.26
C ILE A 195 6.68 16.52 -7.46
N VAL A 196 7.08 15.26 -7.50
CA VAL A 196 6.49 14.28 -8.43
C VAL A 196 5.26 13.70 -7.74
N GLN A 197 4.14 13.73 -8.43
CA GLN A 197 2.87 13.21 -7.92
C GLN A 197 2.35 12.15 -8.87
N ASP A 198 2.21 10.93 -8.34
CA ASP A 198 1.61 9.83 -9.06
C ASP A 198 0.09 9.85 -8.82
N VAL A 199 -0.68 9.86 -9.91
CA VAL A 199 -2.14 9.89 -9.86
C VAL A 199 -2.68 8.84 -10.83
N THR A 200 -3.64 8.04 -10.36
CA THR A 200 -4.30 7.08 -11.26
C THR A 200 -5.39 7.76 -12.08
N LEU A 201 -5.65 7.24 -13.29
CA LEU A 201 -6.79 7.72 -14.10
C LEU A 201 -8.13 7.55 -13.37
N HIS A 202 -8.24 6.54 -12.52
CA HIS A 202 -9.44 6.34 -11.71
C HIS A 202 -9.65 7.47 -10.68
N ASP A 203 -8.57 7.97 -10.08
CA ASP A 203 -8.65 9.07 -9.12
C ASP A 203 -9.07 10.37 -9.81
N LEU A 204 -8.57 10.63 -11.02
CA LEU A 204 -9.02 11.75 -11.86
C LEU A 204 -10.50 11.63 -12.22
N ASP A 205 -10.95 10.44 -12.65
CA ASP A 205 -12.35 10.16 -12.94
C ASP A 205 -13.24 10.39 -11.71
N ALA A 206 -12.83 9.88 -10.55
CA ALA A 206 -13.59 9.96 -9.32
C ALA A 206 -13.67 11.41 -8.78
N ALA A 207 -12.57 12.16 -8.85
CA ALA A 207 -12.51 13.56 -8.41
C ALA A 207 -13.41 14.47 -9.26
N ASN A 208 -13.47 14.24 -10.57
CA ASN A 208 -14.34 15.01 -11.48
C ASN A 208 -15.81 14.56 -11.40
N ALA A 209 -16.08 13.27 -11.16
CA ALA A 209 -17.44 12.77 -10.98
C ALA A 209 -18.06 13.23 -9.65
N ARG A 210 -17.22 13.50 -8.65
CA ARG A 210 -17.61 14.07 -7.35
C ARG A 210 -16.65 15.16 -6.93
N PRO A 211 -16.93 16.43 -7.26
CA PRO A 211 -16.13 17.53 -6.75
C PRO A 211 -16.23 17.57 -5.21
N GLN A 212 -15.20 17.05 -4.53
CA GLN A 212 -15.03 17.17 -3.09
C GLN A 212 -14.53 18.59 -2.78
N GLY A 213 -15.43 19.57 -2.76
CA GLY A 213 -15.03 20.95 -2.50
C GLY A 213 -16.09 22.02 -2.72
N GLY A 214 -17.37 21.65 -2.87
CA GLY A 214 -18.43 22.65 -2.85
C GLY A 214 -18.48 23.36 -1.48
N GLN A 215 -18.61 24.69 -1.48
CA GLN A 215 -18.98 25.45 -0.27
C GLN A 215 -20.47 25.31 0.07
N ASP A 216 -21.24 24.58 -0.74
CA ASP A 216 -22.68 24.44 -0.57
C ASP A 216 -23.02 23.45 0.55
N ILE A 217 -23.99 23.83 1.39
CA ILE A 217 -24.55 23.06 2.51
C ILE A 217 -24.92 21.62 2.08
N LEU A 218 -25.34 21.43 0.82
CA LEU A 218 -25.68 20.12 0.27
C LEU A 218 -24.45 19.22 0.04
N SER A 219 -23.30 19.80 -0.29
CA SER A 219 -22.03 19.08 -0.47
C SER A 219 -21.37 18.69 0.85
N LEU A 220 -21.54 19.52 1.90
CA LEU A 220 -21.15 19.18 3.28
C LEU A 220 -22.02 18.03 3.85
N MET A 221 -23.33 18.01 3.56
CA MET A 221 -24.19 16.88 3.91
C MET A 221 -23.84 15.61 3.12
N GLY A 222 -23.45 15.77 1.85
CA GLY A 222 -22.98 14.67 0.99
C GLY A 222 -21.69 14.01 1.48
N GLN A 223 -20.77 14.78 2.07
CA GLN A 223 -19.54 14.28 2.69
C GLN A 223 -19.79 13.53 4.01
N MET A 224 -20.85 13.87 4.74
CA MET A 224 -21.23 13.20 5.99
C MET A 224 -21.98 11.87 5.75
N MET A 225 -22.56 11.68 4.56
CA MET A 225 -23.17 10.44 4.12
C MET A 225 -22.12 9.48 3.55
N LYS A 226 -22.29 8.16 3.76
CA LYS A 226 -21.38 7.17 3.19
C LYS A 226 -21.24 7.38 1.68
N PRO A 227 -20.01 7.48 1.15
CA PRO A 227 -19.80 7.68 -0.28
C PRO A 227 -20.37 6.46 -1.02
N ARG A 228 -21.48 6.64 -1.73
CA ARG A 228 -21.98 5.62 -2.68
C ARG A 228 -20.98 5.51 -3.83
N LYS A 229 -20.76 4.36 -4.45
CA LYS A 229 -20.02 4.36 -5.72
C LYS A 229 -20.98 4.90 -6.79
N THR A 230 -20.71 6.09 -7.33
CA THR A 230 -21.44 6.61 -8.49
C THR A 230 -20.82 6.04 -9.74
N GLU A 231 -21.66 5.54 -10.65
CA GLU A 231 -21.21 5.12 -11.96
C GLU A 231 -20.66 6.33 -12.72
N ILE A 232 -19.44 6.18 -13.24
CA ILE A 232 -18.79 7.20 -14.04
C ILE A 232 -19.24 6.99 -15.49
N THR A 233 -19.80 8.04 -16.09
CA THR A 233 -20.26 7.98 -17.47
C THR A 233 -19.08 7.91 -18.45
N ASP A 234 -19.27 7.23 -19.58
CA ASP A 234 -18.23 7.14 -20.61
C ASP A 234 -17.88 8.50 -21.23
N LYS A 235 -18.80 9.49 -21.20
CA LYS A 235 -18.52 10.86 -21.64
C LYS A 235 -17.44 11.53 -20.79
N LEU A 236 -17.57 11.42 -19.47
CA LEU A 236 -16.58 11.99 -18.54
C LEU A 236 -15.20 11.36 -18.75
N ARG A 237 -15.15 10.03 -18.92
CA ARG A 237 -13.91 9.31 -19.22
C ARG A 237 -13.26 9.78 -20.52
N GLN A 238 -14.06 9.99 -21.57
CA GLN A 238 -13.54 10.50 -22.85
C GLN A 238 -12.99 11.92 -22.74
N GLU A 239 -13.62 12.78 -21.93
CA GLU A 239 -13.12 14.13 -21.67
C GLU A 239 -11.80 14.10 -20.89
N ILE A 240 -11.72 13.29 -19.83
CA ILE A 240 -10.50 13.13 -19.03
C ILE A 240 -9.36 12.55 -19.87
N ASN A 241 -9.63 11.51 -20.66
CA ASN A 241 -8.63 10.95 -21.57
C ASN A 241 -8.07 11.98 -22.57
N LYS A 242 -8.90 12.93 -23.05
CA LYS A 242 -8.41 14.02 -23.92
C LYS A 242 -7.48 14.98 -23.19
N VAL A 243 -7.80 15.31 -21.93
CA VAL A 243 -6.95 16.19 -21.10
C VAL A 243 -5.63 15.49 -20.77
N VAL A 244 -5.68 14.22 -20.37
CA VAL A 244 -4.49 13.42 -20.07
C VAL A 244 -3.59 13.30 -21.30
N ASN A 245 -4.13 12.97 -22.46
CA ASN A 245 -3.35 12.90 -23.70
C ASN A 245 -2.69 14.25 -24.03
N ARG A 246 -3.38 15.37 -23.80
CA ARG A 246 -2.78 16.70 -23.98
C ARG A 246 -1.60 16.94 -23.03
N TYR A 247 -1.71 16.54 -21.77
CA TYR A 247 -0.60 16.67 -20.81
C TYR A 247 0.59 15.76 -21.13
N ILE A 248 0.32 14.60 -21.75
CA ILE A 248 1.37 13.72 -22.26
C ILE A 248 2.06 14.38 -23.47
N ASP A 249 1.29 14.91 -24.43
CA ASP A 249 1.82 15.58 -25.63
C ASP A 249 2.63 16.85 -25.29
N GLU A 250 2.21 17.59 -24.25
CA GLU A 250 2.92 18.77 -23.73
C GLU A 250 4.16 18.40 -22.89
N GLY A 251 4.36 17.12 -22.56
CA GLY A 251 5.46 16.65 -21.72
C GLY A 251 5.34 17.04 -20.24
N VAL A 252 4.14 17.40 -19.78
CA VAL A 252 3.84 17.74 -18.38
C VAL A 252 3.60 16.48 -17.55
N ALA A 253 3.07 15.42 -18.16
CA ALA A 253 2.78 14.15 -17.51
C ALA A 253 3.37 12.96 -18.29
N GLU A 254 3.78 11.93 -17.56
CA GLU A 254 4.23 10.66 -18.13
C GLU A 254 3.21 9.56 -17.82
N LEU A 255 2.88 8.74 -18.81
CA LEU A 255 1.99 7.60 -18.63
C LEU A 255 2.80 6.34 -18.26
N VAL A 256 2.59 5.83 -17.05
CA VAL A 256 3.17 4.57 -16.59
C VAL A 256 2.10 3.47 -16.64
N PRO A 257 2.25 2.42 -17.49
CA PRO A 257 1.30 1.32 -17.53
C PRO A 257 1.44 0.43 -16.30
N GLY A 258 0.31 0.15 -15.64
CA GLY A 258 0.25 -0.78 -14.51
C GLY A 258 0.06 -2.24 -14.92
N VAL A 259 -0.16 -3.09 -13.92
CA VAL A 259 -0.52 -4.50 -14.08
C VAL A 259 -1.88 -4.76 -13.43
N LEU A 260 -2.81 -5.36 -14.17
CA LEU A 260 -4.09 -5.84 -13.66
C LEU A 260 -4.04 -7.37 -13.54
N PHE A 261 -3.96 -7.86 -12.31
CA PHE A 261 -4.04 -9.30 -12.04
C PHE A 261 -5.47 -9.71 -11.71
N ILE A 262 -6.00 -10.70 -12.44
CA ILE A 262 -7.31 -11.28 -12.22
C ILE A 262 -7.12 -12.76 -11.93
N ASP A 263 -7.28 -13.12 -10.66
CA ASP A 263 -7.31 -14.51 -10.22
C ASP A 263 -8.68 -15.15 -10.49
N GLU A 264 -8.68 -16.47 -10.65
CA GLU A 264 -9.87 -17.28 -10.92
C GLU A 264 -10.73 -16.73 -12.08
N VAL A 265 -10.09 -16.37 -13.20
CA VAL A 265 -10.77 -15.73 -14.35
C VAL A 265 -11.99 -16.50 -14.88
N HIS A 266 -12.01 -17.82 -14.70
CA HIS A 266 -13.15 -18.69 -15.04
C HIS A 266 -14.45 -18.38 -14.27
N MET A 267 -14.37 -17.53 -13.24
CA MET A 267 -15.52 -17.03 -12.48
C MET A 267 -16.20 -15.83 -13.14
N LEU A 268 -15.58 -15.22 -14.14
CA LEU A 268 -16.16 -14.15 -14.96
C LEU A 268 -17.20 -14.70 -15.94
N ASP A 269 -18.16 -13.84 -16.28
CA ASP A 269 -19.18 -14.13 -17.28
C ASP A 269 -18.79 -13.62 -18.69
N MET A 270 -19.58 -14.01 -19.68
CA MET A 270 -19.38 -13.60 -21.07
C MET A 270 -19.45 -12.07 -21.28
N GLU A 271 -20.22 -11.35 -20.45
CA GLU A 271 -20.32 -9.89 -20.53
C GLU A 271 -19.02 -9.22 -20.08
N CYS A 272 -18.43 -9.71 -18.99
CA CYS A 272 -17.12 -9.28 -18.51
C CYS A 272 -16.03 -9.53 -19.55
N PHE A 273 -16.01 -10.70 -20.19
CA PHE A 273 -15.05 -10.99 -21.26
C PHE A 273 -15.23 -10.08 -22.48
N SER A 274 -16.47 -9.75 -22.84
CA SER A 274 -16.76 -8.81 -23.93
C SER A 274 -16.27 -7.40 -23.60
N TYR A 275 -16.46 -6.96 -22.35
CA TYR A 275 -15.93 -5.69 -21.86
C TYR A 275 -14.40 -5.67 -21.87
N LEU A 276 -13.76 -6.73 -21.37
CA LEU A 276 -12.30 -6.86 -21.33
C LEU A 276 -11.69 -6.83 -22.72
N ASN A 277 -12.29 -7.52 -23.70
CA ASN A 277 -11.85 -7.49 -25.09
C ASN A 277 -11.79 -6.05 -25.65
N ARG A 278 -12.84 -5.25 -25.38
CA ARG A 278 -12.89 -3.83 -25.77
C ARG A 278 -11.88 -2.99 -24.98
N ALA A 279 -11.73 -3.23 -23.69
CA ALA A 279 -10.84 -2.47 -22.83
C ALA A 279 -9.35 -2.68 -23.19
N LEU A 280 -8.98 -3.90 -23.56
CA LEU A 280 -7.63 -4.28 -24.01
C LEU A 280 -7.25 -3.68 -25.37
N GLU A 281 -8.20 -3.15 -26.14
CA GLU A 281 -7.91 -2.43 -27.39
C GLU A 281 -7.53 -0.96 -27.16
N SER A 282 -7.77 -0.43 -25.96
CA SER A 282 -7.40 0.94 -25.62
C SER A 282 -5.87 1.10 -25.51
N SER A 283 -5.34 2.21 -26.01
CA SER A 283 -3.91 2.55 -25.91
C SER A 283 -3.44 2.81 -24.48
N LEU A 284 -4.37 3.18 -23.59
CA LEU A 284 -4.10 3.42 -22.16
C LEU A 284 -4.30 2.15 -21.31
N SER A 285 -4.40 0.97 -21.92
CA SER A 285 -4.65 -0.28 -21.20
C SER A 285 -3.40 -0.75 -20.44
N SER A 286 -3.63 -1.31 -19.25
CA SER A 286 -2.60 -1.97 -18.46
C SER A 286 -2.31 -3.37 -18.97
N ILE A 287 -1.18 -3.94 -18.55
CA ILE A 287 -0.88 -5.36 -18.79
C ILE A 287 -1.84 -6.19 -17.94
N VAL A 288 -2.61 -7.08 -18.57
CA VAL A 288 -3.56 -7.94 -17.85
C VAL A 288 -3.01 -9.35 -17.72
N ILE A 289 -2.94 -9.85 -16.49
CA ILE A 289 -2.50 -11.20 -16.16
C ILE A 289 -3.71 -11.97 -15.63
N PHE A 290 -4.08 -13.05 -16.32
CA PHE A 290 -5.15 -13.94 -15.91
C PHE A 290 -4.58 -15.21 -15.27
N ALA A 291 -5.16 -15.61 -14.14
CA ALA A 291 -4.89 -16.91 -13.52
C ALA A 291 -6.14 -17.80 -13.53
N THR A 292 -5.93 -19.08 -13.80
CA THR A 292 -6.99 -20.10 -13.81
C THR A 292 -6.42 -21.44 -13.38
N ASN A 293 -7.19 -22.15 -12.56
CA ASN A 293 -6.92 -23.52 -12.13
C ASN A 293 -7.82 -24.55 -12.82
N ARG A 294 -8.67 -24.13 -13.77
CA ARG A 294 -9.59 -25.00 -14.51
C ARG A 294 -9.09 -25.30 -15.91
N GLY A 295 -9.20 -26.57 -16.31
CA GLY A 295 -8.84 -27.06 -17.64
C GLY A 295 -9.92 -26.78 -18.68
N PHE A 296 -11.04 -27.48 -18.61
CA PHE A 296 -12.24 -27.21 -19.42
C PHE A 296 -13.40 -26.88 -18.48
N CYS A 297 -14.05 -25.75 -18.69
CA CYS A 297 -15.26 -25.41 -17.96
C CYS A 297 -16.19 -24.51 -18.80
N ASN A 298 -17.46 -24.49 -18.41
CA ASN A 298 -18.45 -23.62 -19.05
C ASN A 298 -18.15 -22.15 -18.74
N VAL A 299 -18.24 -21.30 -19.77
CA VAL A 299 -18.18 -19.84 -19.59
C VAL A 299 -19.45 -19.40 -18.89
N ARG A 300 -19.35 -18.74 -17.73
CA ARG A 300 -20.54 -18.35 -16.96
C ARG A 300 -21.44 -17.44 -17.79
N GLY A 301 -22.74 -17.66 -17.71
CA GLY A 301 -23.74 -17.02 -18.57
C GLY A 301 -24.01 -17.78 -19.88
N THR A 302 -23.28 -18.86 -20.17
CA THR A 302 -23.52 -19.72 -21.33
C THR A 302 -23.36 -21.21 -21.01
N ASP A 303 -23.90 -22.06 -21.87
CA ASP A 303 -23.71 -23.51 -21.80
C ASP A 303 -22.49 -24.00 -22.61
N MET A 304 -21.64 -23.08 -23.06
CA MET A 304 -20.48 -23.40 -23.90
C MET A 304 -19.28 -23.82 -23.05
N ASN A 305 -18.87 -25.08 -23.18
CA ASN A 305 -17.64 -25.58 -22.58
C ASN A 305 -16.42 -25.08 -23.37
N ARG A 306 -15.51 -24.34 -22.72
CA ARG A 306 -14.32 -23.75 -23.33
C ARG A 306 -13.06 -24.05 -22.50
N PRO A 307 -11.87 -24.10 -23.13
CA PRO A 307 -10.62 -24.16 -22.39
C PRO A 307 -10.53 -22.99 -21.42
N HIS A 308 -10.14 -23.28 -20.17
CA HIS A 308 -9.95 -22.33 -19.08
C HIS A 308 -11.18 -21.49 -18.68
N GLY A 309 -12.36 -21.77 -19.25
CA GLY A 309 -13.56 -20.95 -19.07
C GLY A 309 -13.48 -19.60 -19.77
N ILE A 310 -12.62 -19.46 -20.77
CA ILE A 310 -12.38 -18.23 -21.51
C ILE A 310 -12.93 -18.38 -22.94
N PRO A 311 -13.63 -17.37 -23.50
CA PRO A 311 -14.03 -17.37 -24.90
C PRO A 311 -12.83 -17.45 -25.84
N VAL A 312 -12.97 -18.17 -26.96
CA VAL A 312 -11.88 -18.40 -27.92
C VAL A 312 -11.30 -17.08 -28.43
N ASP A 313 -12.16 -16.07 -28.64
CA ASP A 313 -11.75 -14.75 -29.13
C ASP A 313 -10.74 -14.04 -28.22
N LEU A 314 -10.89 -14.20 -26.90
CA LEU A 314 -9.91 -13.67 -25.94
C LEU A 314 -8.72 -14.62 -25.83
N LEU A 315 -8.96 -15.94 -25.80
CA LEU A 315 -7.91 -16.94 -25.63
C LEU A 315 -6.82 -16.85 -26.72
N ASP A 316 -7.22 -16.60 -27.98
CA ASP A 316 -6.30 -16.46 -29.12
C ASP A 316 -5.40 -15.21 -29.00
N ARG A 317 -5.78 -14.23 -28.16
CA ARG A 317 -5.01 -13.02 -27.87
C ARG A 317 -4.06 -13.19 -26.68
N LEU A 318 -4.18 -14.28 -25.91
CA LEU A 318 -3.42 -14.48 -24.68
C LEU A 318 -2.15 -15.30 -24.92
N VAL A 319 -1.09 -14.91 -24.21
CA VAL A 319 0.10 -15.76 -24.07
C VAL A 319 -0.12 -16.69 -22.88
N ILE A 320 -0.30 -17.98 -23.15
CA ILE A 320 -0.56 -18.99 -22.11
C ILE A 320 0.76 -19.49 -21.53
N ILE A 321 1.00 -19.19 -20.25
CA ILE A 321 2.11 -19.72 -19.48
C ILE A 321 1.62 -20.89 -18.64
N ARG A 322 2.17 -22.08 -18.88
CA ARG A 322 1.80 -23.30 -18.14
C ARG A 322 2.71 -23.49 -16.94
N THR A 323 2.12 -23.58 -15.75
CA THR A 323 2.84 -24.00 -14.54
C THR A 323 2.94 -25.53 -14.48
N GLN A 324 3.99 -26.03 -13.86
CA GLN A 324 4.22 -27.45 -13.63
C GLN A 324 4.04 -27.77 -12.14
N THR A 325 3.75 -29.02 -11.82
CA THR A 325 3.69 -29.49 -10.44
C THR A 325 5.08 -29.56 -9.84
N TYR A 326 5.21 -29.21 -8.55
CA TYR A 326 6.47 -29.31 -7.84
C TYR A 326 6.87 -30.76 -7.55
N ASP A 327 8.16 -31.03 -7.62
CA ASP A 327 8.76 -32.27 -7.14
C ASP A 327 8.91 -32.25 -5.61
N VAL A 328 9.06 -33.43 -4.98
CA VAL A 328 9.20 -33.55 -3.52
C VAL A 328 10.39 -32.74 -3.00
N ALA A 329 11.51 -32.75 -3.73
CA ALA A 329 12.69 -31.98 -3.38
C ALA A 329 12.43 -30.46 -3.36
N ASP A 330 11.62 -29.95 -4.29
CA ASP A 330 11.28 -28.54 -4.35
C ASP A 330 10.23 -28.18 -3.29
N MET A 331 9.28 -29.07 -3.01
CA MET A 331 8.34 -28.91 -1.88
C MET A 331 9.07 -28.79 -0.54
N ILE A 332 10.09 -29.61 -0.29
CA ILE A 332 10.90 -29.53 0.94
C ILE A 332 11.62 -28.19 1.03
N LYS A 333 12.20 -27.68 -0.07
CA LYS A 333 12.83 -26.35 -0.09
C LYS A 333 11.82 -25.25 0.20
N ILE A 334 10.64 -25.29 -0.42
CA ILE A 334 9.59 -24.29 -0.18
C ILE A 334 9.14 -24.32 1.29
N LEU A 335 8.99 -25.51 1.87
CA LEU A 335 8.65 -25.67 3.29
C LEU A 335 9.75 -25.15 4.21
N ALA A 336 11.01 -25.42 3.91
CA ALA A 336 12.16 -24.89 4.67
C ALA A 336 12.21 -23.36 4.61
N LEU A 337 11.97 -22.77 3.44
CA LEU A 337 11.88 -21.32 3.27
C LEU A 337 10.72 -20.73 4.08
N ARG A 338 9.55 -21.38 4.06
CA ARG A 338 8.41 -20.95 4.87
C ARG A 338 8.67 -21.05 6.37
N ALA A 339 9.32 -22.11 6.83
CA ALA A 339 9.75 -22.26 8.21
C ALA A 339 10.69 -21.12 8.64
N ASN A 340 11.66 -20.77 7.79
CA ASN A 340 12.58 -19.66 8.05
C ASN A 340 11.87 -18.31 8.10
N VAL A 341 10.90 -18.04 7.21
CA VAL A 341 10.11 -16.80 7.23
C VAL A 341 9.24 -16.67 8.48
N GLU A 342 8.78 -17.80 9.03
CA GLU A 342 7.99 -17.85 10.26
C GLU A 342 8.85 -17.99 11.54
N ASP A 343 10.19 -17.89 11.42
CA ASP A 343 11.15 -18.11 12.51
C ASP A 343 10.94 -19.44 13.27
N LEU A 344 10.60 -20.50 12.53
CA LEU A 344 10.36 -21.85 13.06
C LEU A 344 11.59 -22.73 12.89
N VAL A 345 12.02 -23.37 13.97
CA VAL A 345 13.09 -24.38 13.94
C VAL A 345 12.46 -25.75 13.75
N ILE A 346 12.87 -26.45 12.69
CA ILE A 346 12.34 -27.75 12.28
C ILE A 346 13.51 -28.66 11.95
N ASP A 347 13.44 -29.93 12.36
CA ASP A 347 14.45 -30.93 11.99
C ASP A 347 14.29 -31.42 10.55
N ASP A 348 15.38 -31.91 9.95
CA ASP A 348 15.41 -32.36 8.56
C ASP A 348 14.49 -33.58 8.31
N GLU A 349 14.32 -34.46 9.31
CA GLU A 349 13.41 -35.62 9.21
C GLU A 349 11.94 -35.16 9.12
N SER A 350 11.59 -34.13 9.88
CA SER A 350 10.25 -33.53 9.97
C SER A 350 9.92 -32.75 8.70
N LEU A 351 10.91 -32.06 8.11
CA LEU A 351 10.78 -31.42 6.80
C LEU A 351 10.55 -32.45 5.69
N ALA A 352 11.27 -33.57 5.70
CA ALA A 352 11.05 -34.66 4.75
C ALA A 352 9.64 -35.25 4.90
N TYR A 353 9.18 -35.47 6.13
CA TYR A 353 7.83 -35.96 6.42
C TYR A 353 6.73 -34.98 5.95
N LEU A 354 6.92 -33.67 6.13
CA LEU A 354 6.02 -32.65 5.60
C LEU A 354 6.01 -32.61 4.07
N GLY A 355 7.16 -32.87 3.42
CA GLY A 355 7.26 -33.05 1.97
C GLY A 355 6.39 -34.20 1.47
N ASP A 356 6.42 -35.35 2.14
CA ASP A 356 5.57 -36.51 1.83
C ASP A 356 4.08 -36.22 2.04
N ILE A 357 3.73 -35.49 3.11
CA ILE A 357 2.35 -35.02 3.33
C ILE A 357 1.92 -34.07 2.20
N GLY A 358 2.81 -33.19 1.76
CA GLY A 358 2.58 -32.27 0.63
C GLY A 358 2.24 -33.01 -0.67
N LEU A 359 2.95 -34.11 -0.93
CA LEU A 359 2.70 -34.98 -2.10
C LEU A 359 1.34 -35.71 -2.01
N GLN A 360 0.99 -36.23 -0.83
CA GLN A 360 -0.26 -36.97 -0.63
C GLN A 360 -1.49 -36.04 -0.66
N ALA A 361 -1.41 -34.92 0.07
CA ALA A 361 -2.49 -33.95 0.23
C ALA A 361 -2.34 -32.78 -0.76
N SER A 362 -1.64 -31.73 -0.32
CA SER A 362 -1.25 -30.56 -1.12
C SER A 362 -0.17 -29.76 -0.40
N LEU A 363 0.66 -29.01 -1.14
CA LEU A 363 1.65 -28.10 -0.57
C LEU A 363 1.02 -27.08 0.38
N ARG A 364 -0.15 -26.54 0.04
CA ARG A 364 -0.89 -25.59 0.89
C ARG A 364 -1.23 -26.20 2.25
N HIS A 365 -1.69 -27.46 2.26
CA HIS A 365 -1.99 -28.15 3.50
C HIS A 365 -0.72 -28.39 4.33
N ALA A 366 0.38 -28.82 3.71
CA ALA A 366 1.66 -29.01 4.40
C ALA A 366 2.17 -27.70 5.04
N VAL A 367 2.10 -26.57 4.33
CA VAL A 367 2.45 -25.25 4.87
C VAL A 367 1.56 -24.88 6.06
N GLN A 368 0.25 -25.13 5.97
CA GLN A 368 -0.69 -24.83 7.05
C GLN A 368 -0.49 -25.69 8.31
N LEU A 369 0.19 -26.84 8.22
CA LEU A 369 0.51 -27.67 9.39
C LEU A 369 1.68 -27.10 10.20
N LEU A 370 2.54 -26.25 9.61
CA LEU A 370 3.72 -25.69 10.28
C LEU A 370 3.36 -24.89 11.55
N SER A 371 2.42 -23.95 11.44
CA SER A 371 2.07 -23.07 12.56
C SER A 371 1.40 -23.84 13.72
N PRO A 372 0.43 -24.75 13.49
CA PRO A 372 -0.09 -25.61 14.55
C PRO A 372 0.96 -26.55 15.16
N SER A 373 1.90 -27.09 14.37
CA SER A 373 3.00 -27.91 14.89
C SER A 373 3.95 -27.11 15.77
N SER A 374 4.19 -25.84 15.47
CA SER A 374 4.94 -24.92 16.36
C SER A 374 4.25 -24.73 17.70
N ILE A 375 2.92 -24.54 17.69
CA ILE A 375 2.14 -24.39 18.93
C ILE A 375 2.18 -25.68 19.75
N MET A 376 2.07 -26.84 19.11
CA MET A 376 2.15 -28.14 19.79
C MET A 376 3.53 -28.37 20.43
N ALA A 377 4.60 -28.05 19.71
CA ALA A 377 5.96 -28.11 20.24
C ALA A 377 6.10 -27.21 21.49
N LYS A 378 5.60 -25.97 21.42
CA LYS A 378 5.60 -25.01 22.54
C LYS A 378 4.78 -25.49 23.73
N MET A 379 3.63 -26.11 23.50
CA MET A 379 2.81 -26.72 24.56
C MET A 379 3.56 -27.87 25.25
N ASN A 380 4.36 -28.62 24.48
CA ASN A 380 5.26 -29.66 24.99
C ASN A 380 6.56 -29.10 25.59
N GLY A 381 6.70 -27.77 25.73
CA GLY A 381 7.87 -27.10 26.31
C GLY A 381 9.12 -27.13 25.43
N ARG A 382 8.97 -27.35 24.11
CA ARG A 382 10.06 -27.41 23.13
C ARG A 382 9.89 -26.31 22.09
N ASP A 383 10.99 -25.68 21.67
CA ASP A 383 10.98 -24.68 20.59
C ASP A 383 11.20 -25.30 19.20
N ASN A 384 11.63 -26.57 19.14
CA ASN A 384 11.95 -27.29 17.91
C ASN A 384 10.81 -28.23 17.52
N ILE A 385 10.38 -28.20 16.26
CA ILE A 385 9.32 -29.07 15.74
C ILE A 385 9.89 -30.43 15.36
N TYR A 386 9.28 -31.49 15.90
CA TYR A 386 9.61 -32.88 15.57
C TYR A 386 8.44 -33.58 14.86
N LYS A 387 8.74 -34.70 14.21
CA LYS A 387 7.77 -35.53 13.48
C LYS A 387 6.55 -35.91 14.32
N ALA A 388 6.73 -36.21 15.61
CA ALA A 388 5.63 -36.55 16.51
C ALA A 388 4.59 -35.43 16.63
N ASP A 389 5.04 -34.17 16.70
CA ASP A 389 4.16 -33.01 16.80
C ASP A 389 3.37 -32.81 15.49
N ILE A 390 3.96 -33.13 14.33
CA ILE A 390 3.30 -33.08 13.03
C ILE A 390 2.26 -34.21 12.88
N GLU A 391 2.56 -35.42 13.37
CA GLU A 391 1.63 -36.55 13.34
C GLU A 391 0.38 -36.30 14.19
N GLU A 392 0.55 -35.68 15.37
CA GLU A 392 -0.57 -35.30 16.22
C GLU A 392 -1.43 -34.21 15.58
N VAL A 393 -0.81 -33.17 15.02
CA VAL A 393 -1.52 -32.10 14.30
C VAL A 393 -2.25 -32.65 13.08
N LYS A 394 -1.65 -33.58 12.33
CA LYS A 394 -2.29 -34.23 11.18
C LYS A 394 -3.55 -35.02 11.58
N ALA A 395 -3.57 -35.61 12.78
CA ALA A 395 -4.76 -36.28 13.28
C ALA A 395 -5.90 -35.30 13.62
N LEU A 396 -5.54 -34.08 14.06
CA LEU A 396 -6.51 -33.03 14.39
C LEU A 396 -7.03 -32.30 13.15
N TYR A 397 -6.16 -32.02 12.17
CA TYR A 397 -6.48 -31.25 10.97
C TYR A 397 -6.47 -32.13 9.73
N MET A 398 -7.66 -32.58 9.34
CA MET A 398 -7.85 -33.38 8.13
C MET A 398 -7.63 -32.56 6.85
N ASP A 399 -7.02 -33.16 5.84
CA ASP A 399 -6.94 -32.58 4.51
C ASP A 399 -8.28 -32.65 3.77
N ALA A 400 -8.43 -31.82 2.73
CA ALA A 400 -9.67 -31.74 1.96
C ALA A 400 -10.07 -33.09 1.29
N LYS A 401 -9.11 -33.92 0.87
CA LYS A 401 -9.43 -35.21 0.22
C LYS A 401 -9.94 -36.21 1.26
N SER A 402 -9.29 -36.29 2.42
CA SER A 402 -9.77 -37.14 3.53
C SER A 402 -11.12 -36.66 4.07
N SER A 403 -11.32 -35.35 4.19
CA SER A 403 -12.61 -34.78 4.56
C SER A 403 -13.72 -35.13 3.56
N ALA A 404 -13.45 -35.04 2.25
CA ALA A 404 -14.43 -35.41 1.22
C ALA A 404 -14.79 -36.90 1.27
N ARG A 405 -13.80 -37.79 1.50
CA ARG A 405 -14.05 -39.23 1.68
C ARG A 405 -14.91 -39.53 2.89
N LEU A 406 -14.66 -38.84 4.02
CA LEU A 406 -15.46 -38.99 5.23
C LEU A 406 -16.91 -38.53 5.00
N LEU A 407 -17.09 -37.40 4.32
CA LEU A 407 -18.41 -36.87 3.99
C LEU A 407 -19.18 -37.81 3.05
N GLN A 408 -18.50 -38.40 2.06
CA GLN A 408 -19.11 -39.41 1.19
C GLN A 408 -19.49 -40.68 1.95
N ALA A 409 -18.66 -41.15 2.88
CA ALA A 409 -18.96 -42.33 3.70
C ALA A 409 -20.11 -42.12 4.69
N GLN A 410 -20.35 -40.87 5.09
CA GLN A 410 -21.39 -40.49 6.06
C GLN A 410 -22.52 -39.68 5.41
N GLN A 411 -22.71 -39.80 4.09
CA GLN A 411 -23.64 -38.97 3.31
C GLN A 411 -25.06 -38.95 3.89
N GLU A 412 -25.53 -40.08 4.46
CA GLU A 412 -26.85 -40.21 5.08
C GLU A 412 -27.06 -39.30 6.31
N LYS A 413 -25.98 -38.84 6.95
CA LYS A 413 -26.03 -37.95 8.13
C LYS A 413 -26.01 -36.47 7.77
N TYR A 414 -25.70 -36.13 6.52
CA TYR A 414 -25.59 -34.75 6.06
C TYR A 414 -26.80 -34.39 5.20
N ILE A 415 -27.29 -33.17 5.39
CA ILE A 415 -28.39 -32.62 4.60
C ILE A 415 -27.80 -32.10 3.28
N SER A 416 -28.43 -32.47 2.16
CA SER A 416 -28.09 -32.04 0.81
C SER A 416 -28.51 -30.60 0.52
#